data_AF-A0A366DMF6-F1
#
_entry.id   AF-A0A366DMF6-F1
#
_cell.length_a   1.000
_cell.length_b   1.000
_cell.length_c   1.000
_cell.angle_alpha   90.00
_cell.angle_beta   90.00
_cell.angle_gamma   90.00
#
_symmetry.space_group_name_H-M   'P 1'
#
loop_
_entity.id
_entity.type
_entity.pdbx_description
1 polymer ?
#
loop_
_entity_poly.entity_id
_entity_poly.type
_entity_poly.pdbx_seq_one_letter_code
_entity_poly.pdbx_strand_id
1 'polypeptide(L)'
;MKYRIFFILLAIFILVTGSLNWLLNPAPPLYPSIGGGGYDLSKPVYTLLLLAFTGLWTVTMLIFGSINKRPALSRQYFILAAIGAFSAIASFIAYQSNLN
;
A
#
# COMPACT_ATOMS: atom_id res chain seq x y z
N MET A 1 18.68 10.12 17.87
CA MET A 1 17.91 10.33 16.61
C MET A 1 18.10 9.21 15.56
N LYS A 2 18.52 8.00 15.95
CA LYS A 2 19.05 6.95 15.03
C LYS A 2 18.00 6.16 14.22
N TYR A 3 16.70 6.35 14.50
CA TYR A 3 15.60 5.62 13.85
C TYR A 3 14.50 6.53 13.28
N ARG A 4 14.68 7.85 13.31
CA ARG A 4 13.61 8.80 12.92
C ARG A 4 13.15 8.57 11.47
N ILE A 5 14.09 8.34 10.56
CA ILE A 5 13.79 8.11 9.14
C ILE A 5 12.96 6.83 8.96
N PHE A 6 13.33 5.75 9.65
CA PHE A 6 12.57 4.50 9.60
C PHE A 6 11.11 4.70 10.03
N PHE A 7 10.88 5.38 11.16
CA PHE A 7 9.51 5.64 11.64
C PHE A 7 8.73 6.60 10.75
N ILE A 8 9.39 7.60 10.16
CA ILE A 8 8.75 8.51 9.21
C ILE A 8 8.30 7.74 7.96
N LEU A 9 9.18 6.90 7.38
CA LEU A 9 8.85 6.09 6.22
C LEU A 9 7.74 5.08 6.55
N LEU A 10 7.82 4.42 7.70
CA LEU A 10 6.76 3.52 8.15
C LEU A 10 5.42 4.24 8.33
N ALA A 11 5.43 5.44 8.92
CA ALA A 11 4.22 6.25 9.08
C ALA A 11 3.62 6.64 7.72
N ILE A 12 4.43 7.09 6.76
CA ILE A 12 3.98 7.40 5.40
C ILE A 12 3.35 6.17 4.74
N PHE A 13 4.01 5.01 4.86
CA PHE A 13 3.51 3.76 4.32
C PHE A 13 2.13 3.40 4.89
N ILE A 14 1.99 3.45 6.21
CA ILE A 14 0.73 3.15 6.92
C ILE A 14 -0.35 4.15 6.51
N LEU A 15 -0.03 5.44 6.40
CA LEU A 15 -1.00 6.48 6.06
C LEU A 15 -1.56 6.25 4.65
N VAL A 16 -0.69 5.98 3.67
CA VAL A 16 -1.10 5.76 2.28
C VAL A 16 -1.87 4.43 2.15
N THR A 17 -1.31 3.33 2.64
CA THR A 17 -1.97 2.01 2.55
C THR A 17 -3.27 1.96 3.35
N GLY A 18 -3.32 2.56 4.53
CA GLY A 18 -4.52 2.67 5.36
C GLY A 18 -5.61 3.47 4.69
N SER A 19 -5.27 4.61 4.06
CA SER A 19 -6.23 5.43 3.32
C SER A 19 -6.84 4.68 2.13
N LEU A 20 -6.01 3.97 1.36
CA LEU A 20 -6.48 3.16 0.23
C LEU A 20 -7.35 1.98 0.69
N ASN A 21 -6.99 1.31 1.78
CA ASN A 21 -7.80 0.22 2.35
C ASN A 21 -9.14 0.73 2.88
N TRP A 22 -9.19 1.94 3.44
CA TRP A 22 -10.42 2.57 3.87
C TRP A 22 -11.34 2.89 2.68
N LEU A 23 -10.78 3.42 1.59
CA LEU A 23 -11.52 3.69 0.35
C LEU A 23 -12.02 2.41 -0.34
N LEU A 24 -11.32 1.29 -0.19
CA LEU A 24 -11.73 -0.02 -0.72
C LEU A 24 -12.84 -0.69 0.10
N ASN A 25 -13.02 -0.30 1.36
CA ASN A 25 -14.04 -0.82 2.26
C ASN A 25 -14.91 0.31 2.82
N PRO A 26 -15.66 1.03 1.97
CA PRO A 26 -16.53 2.10 2.44
C PRO A 26 -17.67 1.54 3.30
N ALA A 27 -18.14 2.34 4.25
CA ALA A 27 -19.35 2.02 5.01
C ALA A 27 -20.55 1.85 4.04
N PRO A 28 -21.45 0.89 4.30
CA PRO A 28 -22.61 0.68 3.44
C PRO A 28 -23.44 1.97 3.34
N PRO A 29 -23.93 2.33 2.14
CA PRO A 29 -24.67 3.57 1.94
C PRO A 29 -25.97 3.55 2.76
N LEU A 30 -26.26 4.66 3.44
CA LEU A 30 -27.47 4.84 4.25
C LEU A 30 -28.76 4.87 3.41
N TYR A 31 -28.65 5.14 2.11
CA TYR A 31 -29.76 5.16 1.17
C TYR A 31 -29.39 4.40 -0.12
N PRO A 32 -30.27 3.54 -0.64
CA PRO A 32 -30.04 2.89 -1.93
C PRO A 32 -29.99 3.94 -3.05
N SER A 33 -29.10 3.76 -4.03
CA SER A 33 -28.97 4.71 -5.14
C SER A 33 -30.26 4.74 -5.96
N ILE A 34 -30.96 5.87 -5.97
CA ILE A 34 -32.13 6.10 -6.82
C ILE A 34 -31.60 6.51 -8.20
N GLY A 35 -31.45 5.53 -9.10
CA GLY A 35 -30.92 5.73 -10.45
C GLY A 35 -29.71 4.82 -10.71
N GLY A 36 -29.96 3.69 -11.37
CA GLY A 36 -29.02 2.60 -11.49
C GLY A 36 -27.88 2.78 -12.50
N GLY A 37 -26.87 1.92 -12.35
CA GLY A 37 -26.13 1.35 -13.48
C GLY A 37 -24.80 1.99 -13.87
N GLY A 38 -24.29 2.97 -13.12
CA GLY A 38 -22.93 3.45 -13.32
C GLY A 38 -21.92 2.36 -12.94
N TYR A 39 -21.01 2.00 -13.86
CA TYR A 39 -19.91 1.10 -13.54
C TYR A 39 -19.01 1.78 -12.50
N ASP A 40 -18.91 1.20 -11.32
CA ASP A 40 -18.09 1.75 -10.25
C ASP A 40 -16.63 1.32 -10.44
N LEU A 41 -15.86 2.16 -11.14
CA LEU A 41 -14.42 1.93 -11.35
C LEU A 41 -13.58 2.22 -10.09
N SER A 42 -14.17 2.69 -9.00
CA SER A 42 -13.40 3.04 -7.80
C SER A 42 -12.63 1.84 -7.24
N LYS A 43 -13.27 0.67 -7.16
CA LYS A 43 -12.67 -0.57 -6.65
C LYS A 43 -11.47 -1.05 -7.48
N PRO A 44 -11.56 -1.24 -8.81
CA PRO A 44 -10.39 -1.61 -9.60
C PRO A 44 -9.30 -0.55 -9.54
N VAL A 45 -9.65 0.74 -9.61
CA VAL A 45 -8.67 1.84 -9.57
C VAL A 45 -7.91 1.87 -8.24
N TYR A 46 -8.60 1.83 -7.10
CA TYR A 46 -7.95 1.84 -5.79
C TYR A 46 -7.15 0.56 -5.53
N THR A 47 -7.59 -0.59 -6.05
CA THR A 47 -6.84 -1.84 -5.98
C THR A 47 -5.54 -1.73 -6.77
N LEU A 48 -5.59 -1.23 -8.01
CA LEU A 48 -4.39 -0.99 -8.83
C LEU A 48 -3.46 0.03 -8.19
N LEU A 49 -3.99 1.11 -7.60
CA LEU A 49 -3.19 2.11 -6.90
C LEU A 49 -2.46 1.51 -5.70
N LEU A 50 -3.14 0.68 -4.92
CA LEU A 50 -2.57 0.00 -3.75
C LEU A 50 -1.47 -0.98 -4.15
N LEU A 51 -1.69 -1.77 -5.20
CA LEU A 51 -0.68 -2.69 -5.75
C LEU A 51 0.51 -1.94 -6.34
N ALA A 52 0.28 -0.88 -7.11
CA ALA A 52 1.34 -0.07 -7.69
C ALA A 52 2.17 0.62 -6.60
N PHE A 53 1.53 1.20 -5.59
CA PHE A 53 2.21 1.84 -4.47
C PHE A 53 3.06 0.84 -3.68
N THR A 54 2.48 -0.30 -3.28
CA THR A 54 3.20 -1.31 -2.49
C THR A 54 4.34 -1.97 -3.29
N GLY A 55 4.15 -2.17 -4.60
CA GLY A 55 5.20 -2.63 -5.51
C GLY A 55 6.35 -1.63 -5.63
N LEU A 56 6.05 -0.36 -5.96
CA LEU A 56 7.06 0.70 -6.08
C LEU A 56 7.78 0.95 -4.76
N TRP A 57 7.05 0.92 -3.64
CA TRP A 57 7.62 1.04 -2.30
C TRP A 57 8.65 -0.05 -2.05
N THR A 58 8.28 -1.30 -2.32
CA THR A 58 9.15 -2.47 -2.13
C THR A 58 10.43 -2.34 -2.94
N VAL A 59 10.32 -2.06 -4.24
CA VAL A 59 11.47 -1.89 -5.14
C VAL A 59 12.37 -0.75 -4.68
N THR A 60 11.77 0.38 -4.33
CA THR A 60 12.52 1.56 -3.87
C THR A 60 13.28 1.27 -2.58
N MET A 61 12.65 0.64 -1.60
CA MET A 61 13.29 0.26 -0.34
C MET A 61 14.38 -0.80 -0.55
N LEU A 62 14.22 -1.75 -1.48
CA LEU A 62 15.28 -2.70 -1.85
C LEU A 62 16.48 -2.00 -2.46
N ILE A 63 16.27 -1.04 -3.37
CA ILE A 63 17.34 -0.24 -3.97
C ILE A 63 18.08 0.52 -2.86
N PHE A 64 17.36 1.24 -1.99
CA PHE A 64 17.98 1.96 -0.87
C PHE A 64 18.72 1.03 0.09
N GLY A 65 18.18 -0.16 0.39
CA GLY A 65 18.86 -1.17 1.20
C GLY A 65 20.18 -1.63 0.58
N SER A 66 20.21 -1.79 -0.74
CA SER A 66 21.35 -2.31 -1.50
C SER A 66 22.47 -1.29 -1.68
N ILE A 67 22.14 -0.01 -1.89
CA ILE A 67 23.15 1.05 -2.11
C ILE A 67 23.73 1.61 -0.79
N ASN A 68 23.09 1.37 0.34
CA ASN A 68 23.51 1.94 1.62
C ASN A 68 24.71 1.20 2.21
N LYS A 69 25.84 1.91 2.33
CA LYS A 69 27.10 1.38 2.92
C LYS A 69 27.04 1.15 4.44
N ARG A 70 25.99 1.63 5.12
CA ARG A 70 25.81 1.48 6.57
C ARG A 70 24.91 0.26 6.85
N PRO A 71 25.43 -0.84 7.44
CA PRO A 71 24.67 -2.07 7.61
C PRO A 71 23.41 -1.89 8.46
N ALA A 72 23.47 -1.02 9.48
CA ALA A 72 22.32 -0.72 10.34
C ALA A 72 21.17 -0.01 9.60
N LEU A 73 21.47 0.87 8.63
CA LEU A 73 20.45 1.53 7.81
C LEU A 73 19.97 0.62 6.69
N SER A 74 20.88 -0.10 6.04
CA SER A 74 20.55 -1.10 5.03
C SER A 74 19.52 -2.11 5.54
N ARG A 75 19.74 -2.66 6.75
CA ARG A 75 18.77 -3.57 7.40
C ARG A 75 17.38 -2.94 7.60
N GLN A 76 17.32 -1.65 7.96
CA GLN A 76 16.04 -0.95 8.14
C GLN A 76 15.26 -0.83 6.82
N TYR A 77 15.95 -0.50 5.73
CA TYR A 77 15.34 -0.44 4.40
C TYR A 77 14.88 -1.83 3.92
N PHE A 78 15.64 -2.89 4.19
CA PHE A 78 15.19 -4.25 3.90
C PHE A 78 13.96 -4.67 4.70
N ILE A 79 13.86 -4.27 5.96
CA ILE A 79 12.65 -4.49 6.77
C ILE A 79 11.45 -3.74 6.16
N LEU A 80 11.62 -2.48 5.77
CA LEU A 80 10.56 -1.70 5.10
C LEU A 80 10.15 -2.31 3.74
N ALA A 81 11.12 -2.84 2.99
CA ALA A 81 10.85 -3.57 1.76
C ALA A 81 10.03 -4.84 2.01
N ALA A 82 10.39 -5.62 3.03
CA ALA A 82 9.64 -6.81 3.41
C ALA A 82 8.19 -6.47 3.78
N ILE A 83 7.97 -5.41 4.57
CA ILE A 83 6.63 -4.91 4.91
C ILE A 83 5.84 -4.55 3.65
N GLY A 84 6.48 -3.85 2.70
CA GLY A 84 5.89 -3.52 1.40
C GLY A 84 5.48 -4.76 0.61
N ALA A 85 6.36 -5.75 0.51
CA ALA A 85 6.13 -6.99 -0.24
C ALA A 85 4.98 -7.80 0.36
N PHE A 86 4.98 -7.98 1.69
CA PHE A 86 3.89 -8.65 2.39
C PHE A 86 2.56 -7.93 2.19
N SER A 87 2.56 -6.60 2.25
CA SER A 87 1.35 -5.80 2.03
C SER A 87 0.84 -5.92 0.59
N ALA A 88 1.74 -5.96 -0.40
CA ALA A 88 1.38 -6.17 -1.81
C ALA A 88 0.70 -7.54 -2.01
N ILE A 89 1.30 -8.61 -1.46
CA ILE A 89 0.75 -9.97 -1.53
C ILE A 89 -0.61 -10.03 -0.84
N ALA A 90 -0.72 -9.50 0.37
CA ALA A 90 -1.97 -9.48 1.13
C ALA A 90 -3.07 -8.69 0.38
N SER A 91 -2.73 -7.54 -0.18
CA SER A 91 -3.66 -6.71 -0.97
C SER A 91 -4.10 -7.41 -2.24
N PHE A 92 -3.19 -8.11 -2.93
CA PHE A 92 -3.53 -8.88 -4.13
C PHE A 92 -4.52 -10.00 -3.79
N ILE A 93 -4.25 -10.79 -2.75
CA ILE A 93 -5.15 -11.86 -2.32
C ILE A 93 -6.53 -11.31 -1.90
N ALA A 94 -6.55 -10.20 -1.17
CA ALA A 94 -7.79 -9.60 -0.67
C ALA A 94 -8.65 -8.95 -1.76
N TYR A 95 -8.03 -8.31 -2.75
CA TYR A 95 -8.72 -7.44 -3.71
C TYR A 95 -8.63 -7.89 -5.17
N GLN A 96 -8.05 -9.05 -5.48
CA GLN A 96 -8.00 -9.59 -6.84
C GLN A 96 -9.39 -9.65 -7.52
N SER A 97 -10.46 -9.87 -6.75
CA SER A 97 -11.83 -9.92 -7.27
C SER A 97 -12.32 -8.57 -7.80
N ASN A 98 -11.71 -7.45 -7.37
CA ASN A 98 -12.02 -6.12 -7.89
C ASN A 98 -11.40 -5.86 -9.27
N LEU A 99 -10.53 -6.75 -9.77
CA LEU A 99 -9.80 -6.62 -11.04
C LEU A 99 -10.43 -7.43 -12.19
N ASN A 100 -11.53 -8.13 -11.92
CA ASN A 100 -12.32 -8.91 -12.89
C ASN A 100 -13.66 -8.24 -13.16
#